data_AF-A0A352JNV8-F1
#
_entry.id   AF-A0A352JNV8-F1
#
_cell.length_a   1.000
_cell.length_b   1.000
_cell.length_c   1.000
_cell.angle_alpha   90.00
_cell.angle_beta   90.00
_cell.angle_gamma   90.00
#
_symmetry.space_group_name_H-M   'P 1'
#
loop_
_entity.id
_entity.type
_entity.pdbx_description
1 polymer ?
#
loop_
_entity_poly.entity_id
_entity_poly.type
_entity_poly.pdbx_seq_one_letter_code
_entity_poly.pdbx_strand_id
1 'polypeptide(L)'
;IICDLYRLISKYIKIALYFFVLSFLFEITAIQLNQWSFPGNHFIGWVEIFGYRFPIEEFFFYFIMCSVGAISYYEFFDDDRK
;
A
#
# COMPACT_ATOMS: atom_id res chain seq x y z
N ILE A 1 5.45 27.76 -0.17
CA ILE A 1 5.10 26.94 -1.37
C ILE A 1 6.06 25.76 -1.54
N ILE A 2 7.32 25.95 -1.99
CA ILE A 2 8.24 24.82 -2.22
C ILE A 2 8.63 24.09 -0.92
N CYS A 3 8.90 24.83 0.16
CA CYS A 3 9.19 24.22 1.47
C CYS A 3 8.00 23.44 2.05
N ASP A 4 6.77 23.91 1.81
CA ASP A 4 5.55 23.24 2.28
C ASP A 4 5.31 21.92 1.53
N LEU A 5 5.57 21.91 0.22
CA LEU A 5 5.48 20.71 -0.60
C LEU A 5 6.48 19.64 -0.13
N TYR A 6 7.72 20.03 0.19
CA TYR A 6 8.74 19.09 0.66
C TYR A 6 8.38 18.49 2.04
N ARG A 7 7.78 19.29 2.92
CA ARG A 7 7.28 18.83 4.23
C ARG A 7 6.14 17.81 4.06
N LEU A 8 5.19 18.09 3.16
CA LEU A 8 4.07 17.21 2.87
C LEU A 8 4.55 15.87 2.28
N ILE A 9 5.42 15.92 1.28
CA ILE A 9 5.99 14.72 0.64
C ILE A 9 6.75 13.86 1.67
N SER A 10 7.49 14.49 2.60
CA SER A 10 8.20 13.75 3.65
C SER A 10 7.25 13.04 4.61
N LYS A 11 6.12 13.66 5.00
CA LYS A 11 5.07 13.00 5.80
C LYS A 11 4.50 11.81 5.03
N TYR A 12 4.13 12.03 3.76
CA TYR A 12 3.51 11.01 2.91
C TYR A 12 4.44 9.80 2.70
N ILE A 13 5.73 10.01 2.42
CA ILE A 13 6.69 8.91 2.22
C ILE A 13 6.82 8.06 3.49
N LYS A 14 6.93 8.67 4.67
CA LYS A 14 7.08 7.93 5.93
C LYS A 14 5.87 7.05 6.22
N ILE A 15 4.67 7.59 6.02
CA ILE A 15 3.43 6.88 6.30
C ILE A 15 3.16 5.82 5.21
N ALA A 16 3.40 6.16 3.93
CA ALA A 16 3.31 5.22 2.83
C ALA A 16 4.27 4.04 3.02
N LEU A 17 5.50 4.28 3.46
CA LEU A 17 6.46 3.21 3.76
C LEU A 17 5.97 2.31 4.91
N TYR A 18 5.39 2.91 5.96
CA TYR A 18 4.82 2.14 7.08
C TYR A 18 3.68 1.23 6.61
N PHE A 19 2.68 1.78 5.91
CA PHE A 19 1.55 0.98 5.42
C PHE A 19 1.97 -0.01 4.33
N PHE A 20 2.95 0.34 3.50
CA PHE A 20 3.53 -0.58 2.54
C PHE A 20 4.09 -1.83 3.23
N VAL A 21 4.93 -1.65 4.26
CA VAL A 21 5.49 -2.78 5.02
C VAL A 21 4.39 -3.58 5.72
N LEU A 22 3.43 -2.88 6.34
CA LEU A 22 2.30 -3.52 7.03
C LEU A 22 1.46 -4.39 6.08
N SER A 23 1.03 -3.82 4.95
CA SER A 23 0.21 -4.52 3.96
C SER A 23 0.98 -5.66 3.30
N PHE A 24 2.28 -5.47 3.04
CA PHE A 24 3.14 -6.54 2.51
C PHE A 24 3.25 -7.73 3.46
N LEU A 25 3.47 -7.49 4.76
CA LEU A 25 3.52 -8.56 5.76
C LEU A 25 2.16 -9.23 5.95
N PHE A 26 1.07 -8.46 5.91
CA PHE A 26 -0.29 -8.99 5.96
C PHE A 26 -0.57 -9.91 4.77
N GLU A 27 -0.22 -9.48 3.56
CA GLU A 27 -0.40 -10.26 2.33
C GLU A 27 0.36 -11.59 2.39
N ILE A 28 1.65 -11.57 2.76
CA ILE A 28 2.45 -12.79 2.91
C ILE A 28 1.81 -13.72 3.94
N THR A 29 1.38 -13.19 5.08
CA THR A 29 0.78 -13.98 6.15
C THR A 29 -0.54 -14.61 5.69
N ALA A 30 -1.38 -13.86 4.96
CA ALA A 30 -2.66 -14.34 4.45
C ALA A 30 -2.48 -15.45 3.41
N ILE A 31 -1.50 -15.33 2.51
CA ILE A 31 -1.15 -16.38 1.54
C ILE A 31 -0.58 -17.60 2.27
N GLN A 32 0.34 -17.40 3.21
CA GLN A 32 0.96 -18.49 3.97
C GLN A 32 -0.06 -19.32 4.77
N LEU A 33 -1.07 -18.66 5.34
CA LEU A 33 -2.14 -19.30 6.10
C LEU A 33 -3.31 -19.79 5.22
N ASN A 34 -3.22 -19.65 3.89
CA ASN A 34 -4.30 -19.91 2.94
C ASN A 34 -5.62 -19.16 3.27
N GLN A 35 -5.52 -18.02 3.95
CA GLN A 35 -6.67 -17.13 4.20
C GLN A 35 -7.01 -16.29 2.97
N TRP A 36 -6.04 -16.11 2.09
CA TRP A 36 -6.17 -15.38 0.83
C TRP A 36 -5.48 -16.14 -0.29
N SER A 37 -6.05 -16.09 -1.49
CA SER A 37 -5.51 -16.73 -2.68
C SER A 37 -5.99 -16.02 -3.93
N PHE A 38 -5.24 -16.17 -5.02
CA PHE A 38 -5.53 -15.56 -6.31
C PHE A 38 -5.89 -16.62 -7.36
N PRO A 39 -7.14 -17.13 -7.39
CA PRO A 39 -7.55 -18.17 -8.34
C PRO A 39 -7.81 -17.63 -9.76
N GLY A 40 -7.79 -16.31 -9.96
CA GLY A 40 -8.08 -15.68 -11.24
C GLY A 40 -6.96 -15.80 -12.27
N ASN A 41 -7.32 -15.73 -13.55
CA ASN A 41 -6.37 -15.68 -14.68
C ASN A 41 -6.27 -14.29 -15.33
N HIS A 42 -7.01 -13.30 -14.83
CA HIS A 42 -7.12 -11.96 -15.41
C HIS A 42 -6.20 -10.96 -14.69
N PHE A 43 -4.96 -11.35 -14.47
CA PHE A 43 -3.95 -10.47 -13.86
C PHE A 43 -2.92 -10.04 -14.91
N ILE A 44 -2.49 -8.79 -14.83
CA ILE A 44 -1.53 -8.19 -15.77
C ILE A 44 -0.16 -8.87 -15.66
N GLY A 45 0.20 -9.30 -14.46
CA GLY A 45 1.47 -9.96 -14.18
C GLY A 45 1.54 -10.50 -12.77
N TRP A 46 2.50 -11.38 -12.54
CA TRP A 46 2.71 -12.04 -11.26
C TRP A 46 4.11 -11.73 -10.75
N VAL A 47 4.20 -11.52 -9.44
CA VAL A 47 5.46 -11.40 -8.73
C VAL A 47 5.56 -12.57 -7.77
N GLU A 48 6.75 -13.16 -7.68
CA GLU A 48 7.05 -14.24 -6.74
C GLU A 48 8.17 -13.77 -5.81
N ILE A 49 7.88 -13.76 -4.51
CA ILE A 49 8.83 -13.38 -3.47
C ILE A 49 8.76 -14.44 -2.37
N PHE A 50 9.92 -15.00 -1.99
CA PHE A 50 10.02 -16.06 -0.97
C PHE A 50 9.14 -17.31 -1.26
N GLY A 51 8.85 -17.58 -2.53
CA GLY A 51 7.96 -18.67 -2.97
C GLY A 51 6.46 -18.37 -2.86
N TYR A 52 6.09 -17.16 -2.39
CA TYR A 52 4.72 -16.68 -2.40
C TYR A 52 4.47 -15.86 -3.67
N ARG A 53 3.37 -16.17 -4.34
CA ARG A 53 3.00 -15.57 -5.63
C ARG A 53 1.75 -14.72 -5.48
N PHE A 54 1.84 -13.47 -5.92
CA PHE A 54 0.73 -12.52 -5.92
C PHE A 54 0.75 -11.64 -7.19
N PRO A 55 -0.40 -11.09 -7.62
CA PRO A 55 -0.47 -10.20 -8.77
C PRO A 55 0.30 -8.90 -8.55
N ILE A 56 0.92 -8.38 -9.61
CA ILE A 56 1.61 -7.08 -9.55
C ILE A 56 0.63 -5.92 -9.28
N GLU A 57 -0.64 -6.09 -9.65
CA GLU A 57 -1.71 -5.11 -9.42
C GLU A 57 -1.93 -4.87 -7.92
N GLU A 58 -1.83 -5.90 -7.08
CA GLU A 58 -1.93 -5.76 -5.63
C GLU A 58 -0.82 -4.88 -5.07
N PHE A 59 0.38 -4.98 -5.64
CA PHE A 59 1.49 -4.14 -5.22
C PHE A 59 1.19 -2.64 -5.44
N PHE A 60 0.56 -2.31 -6.57
CA PHE A 60 0.23 -0.94 -6.89
C PHE A 60 -1.03 -0.46 -6.17
N PHE A 61 -2.13 -1.20 -6.25
CA PHE A 61 -3.41 -0.77 -5.71
C PHE A 61 -3.48 -0.92 -4.19
N TYR A 62 -3.05 -2.06 -3.66
CA TYR A 62 -3.19 -2.35 -2.25
C TYR A 62 -2.04 -1.76 -1.42
N PHE A 63 -0.78 -1.93 -1.84
CA PHE A 63 0.33 -1.42 -1.02
C PHE A 63 0.57 0.09 -1.19
N ILE A 64 0.40 0.64 -2.40
CA ILE A 64 0.73 2.05 -2.69
C ILE A 64 -0.54 2.92 -2.66
N MET A 65 -1.52 2.65 -3.53
CA MET A 65 -2.69 3.52 -3.67
C MET A 65 -3.58 3.52 -2.42
N CYS A 66 -3.75 2.39 -1.75
CA CYS A 66 -4.50 2.34 -0.49
C CYS A 66 -3.83 3.22 0.59
N SER A 67 -2.50 3.13 0.71
CA SER A 67 -1.71 3.96 1.64
C SER A 67 -1.87 5.44 1.33
N VAL A 68 -1.74 5.85 0.07
CA VAL A 68 -1.91 7.25 -0.35
C VAL A 68 -3.35 7.71 -0.10
N GLY A 69 -4.35 6.90 -0.45
CA GLY A 69 -5.76 7.21 -0.24
C GLY A 69 -6.12 7.37 1.24
N ALA A 70 -5.61 6.49 2.10
CA ALA A 70 -5.80 6.58 3.55
C ALA A 70 -5.19 7.88 4.10
N ILE A 71 -3.96 8.21 3.71
CA ILE A 71 -3.31 9.45 4.15
C ILE A 71 -4.06 10.68 3.62
N SER A 72 -4.45 10.70 2.34
CA SER A 72 -5.21 11.81 1.78
C SER A 72 -6.55 12.01 2.47
N TYR A 73 -7.20 10.91 2.90
CA TYR A 73 -8.40 10.99 3.72
C TYR A 73 -8.12 11.67 5.06
N TYR A 74 -7.09 11.23 5.80
CA TYR A 74 -6.73 11.85 7.09
C TYR A 74 -6.27 13.31 6.92
N GLU A 75 -5.45 13.64 5.92
CA GLU A 75 -5.00 15.01 5.70
C GLU A 75 -6.20 15.92 5.37
N PHE A 76 -7.12 15.48 4.50
CA PHE A 76 -8.26 16.29 4.07
C PHE A 76 -9.35 16.45 5.14
N PHE A 77 -9.62 15.40 5.93
CA PHE A 77 -10.73 15.42 6.89
C PHE A 77 -10.31 15.69 8.33
N ASP A 78 -9.08 15.34 8.72
CA ASP A 78 -8.59 15.37 10.10
C ASP A 78 -7.53 16.45 10.33
N ASP A 79 -6.55 16.62 9.41
CA ASP A 79 -5.47 17.63 9.54
C ASP A 79 -5.97 19.06 9.19
N ASP A 80 -6.95 19.21 8.29
CA ASP A 80 -7.42 20.52 7.80
C ASP A 80 -8.43 21.27 8.70
N ARG A 81 -8.67 20.83 9.95
CA ARG A 81 -9.66 21.46 10.85
C ARG A 81 -9.17 21.84 12.25
N LYS A 82 -7.85 21.87 12.49
CA LYS A 82 -7.22 22.67 13.56
C LYS A 82 -5.71 22.81 13.38
#